data_AF-A0A5P9FNP3-F1
#
_entry.id   AF-A0A5P9FNP3-F1
#
_cell.length_a   1.000
_cell.length_b   1.000
_cell.length_c   1.000
_cell.angle_alpha   90.00
_cell.angle_beta   90.00
_cell.angle_gamma   90.00
#
_symmetry.space_group_name_H-M   'P 1'
#
loop_
_entity.id
_entity.type
_entity.pdbx_description
1 polymer ?
#
loop_
_entity_poly.entity_id
_entity_poly.type
_entity_poly.pdbx_seq_one_letter_code
_entity_poly.pdbx_strand_id
1 'polypeptide(L)'
;MADNAIDTLQDALTLTVDAEAGYETMVSRAEPEFRHVAVRFREAHNKHADQLAAIITAHGGEPDRDGGVFSMVNRAVVSLRSAFDEIDANVMKQVADGEEHIIEALGKAGDSLPEGRDLAEVRAMQAELRDLLNDAPGQH
;
A
#
# COMPACT_ATOMS: atom_id res chain seq x y z
N MET A 1 3.60 3.60 -24.02
CA MET A 1 3.59 2.40 -23.17
C MET A 1 4.34 2.66 -21.87
N ALA A 2 5.54 3.29 -21.89
CA ALA A 2 6.27 3.66 -20.67
C ALA A 2 5.54 4.67 -19.75
N ASP A 3 4.90 5.71 -20.31
CA ASP A 3 4.13 6.67 -19.49
C ASP A 3 3.05 5.99 -18.63
N ASN A 4 2.35 5.00 -19.19
CA ASN A 4 1.35 4.23 -18.43
C ASN A 4 1.95 3.40 -17.29
N ALA A 5 3.19 2.93 -17.43
CA ALA A 5 3.86 2.14 -16.39
C ALA A 5 4.30 3.02 -15.23
N ILE A 6 4.88 4.19 -15.51
CA ILE A 6 5.27 5.16 -14.48
C ILE A 6 4.03 5.67 -13.74
N ASP A 7 2.96 6.03 -14.45
CA ASP A 7 1.72 6.51 -13.84
C ASP A 7 1.09 5.46 -12.91
N THR A 8 0.99 4.20 -13.35
CA THR A 8 0.42 3.12 -12.52
C THR A 8 1.30 2.75 -11.33
N LEU A 9 2.62 2.83 -11.48
CA LEU A 9 3.56 2.68 -10.36
C LEU A 9 3.44 3.84 -9.35
N GLN A 10 3.24 5.06 -9.83
CA GLN A 10 3.09 6.25 -9.00
C GLN A 10 1.77 6.20 -8.20
N ASP A 11 0.69 5.72 -8.83
CA ASP A 11 -0.58 5.45 -8.15
C ASP A 11 -0.40 4.41 -7.01
N ALA A 12 0.32 3.32 -7.29
CA ALA A 12 0.62 2.29 -6.29
C ALA A 12 1.49 2.83 -5.16
N LEU A 13 2.53 3.61 -5.47
CA LEU A 13 3.42 4.23 -4.48
C LEU A 13 2.63 5.18 -3.56
N THR A 14 1.76 6.00 -4.13
CA THR A 14 0.93 6.96 -3.36
C THR A 14 0.06 6.24 -2.34
N LEU A 15 -0.67 5.21 -2.79
CA LEU A 15 -1.53 4.42 -1.89
C LEU A 15 -0.73 3.68 -0.81
N THR A 16 0.46 3.18 -1.16
CA THR A 16 1.36 2.49 -0.22
C THR A 16 1.87 3.44 0.87
N VAL A 17 2.30 4.66 0.49
CA VAL A 17 2.74 5.69 1.45
C VAL A 17 1.61 6.15 2.36
N ASP A 18 0.40 6.35 1.81
CA ASP A 18 -0.76 6.70 2.60
C ASP A 18 -1.14 5.59 3.60
N ALA A 19 -1.04 4.33 3.19
CA ALA A 19 -1.27 3.19 4.07
C ALA A 19 -0.23 3.12 5.18
N GLU A 20 1.06 3.28 4.87
CA GLU A 20 2.14 3.34 5.87
C GLU A 20 1.84 4.38 6.96
N ALA A 21 1.47 5.60 6.56
CA ALA A 21 1.13 6.67 7.49
C ALA A 21 -0.13 6.34 8.34
N GLY A 22 -1.11 5.67 7.73
CA GLY A 22 -2.28 5.14 8.43
C GLY A 22 -1.89 4.14 9.52
N TYR A 23 -1.07 3.13 9.17
CA TYR A 23 -0.62 2.14 10.14
C TYR A 23 0.31 2.70 11.21
N GLU A 24 1.17 3.68 10.91
CA GLU A 24 1.96 4.35 11.94
C GLU A 24 1.05 5.00 13.00
N THR A 25 -0.04 5.62 12.55
CA THR A 25 -1.07 6.15 13.45
C THR A 25 -1.73 5.03 14.25
N MET A 26 -2.12 3.92 13.61
CA MET A 26 -2.71 2.77 14.30
C MET A 26 -1.74 2.16 15.33
N VAL A 27 -0.46 1.97 15.01
CA VAL A 27 0.54 1.41 15.95
C VAL A 27 0.63 2.24 17.23
N SER A 28 0.44 3.56 17.12
CA SER A 28 0.46 4.46 18.28
C SER A 28 -0.81 4.40 19.15
N ARG A 29 -1.95 3.95 18.59
CA ARG A 29 -3.28 4.02 19.23
C ARG A 29 -3.95 2.65 19.47
N ALA A 30 -3.53 1.61 18.78
CA ALA A 30 -4.16 0.31 18.79
C ALA A 30 -3.97 -0.43 20.12
N GLU A 31 -4.98 -1.21 20.47
CA GLU A 31 -4.89 -2.15 21.59
C GLU A 31 -3.77 -3.19 21.35
N PRO A 32 -3.18 -3.76 22.41
CA PRO A 32 -2.02 -4.66 22.29
C PRO A 32 -2.24 -5.84 21.33
N GLU A 33 -3.47 -6.33 21.28
CA GLU A 33 -3.88 -7.44 20.41
C GLU A 33 -3.92 -7.08 18.92
N PHE A 34 -4.14 -5.82 18.54
CA PHE A 34 -4.12 -5.38 17.12
C PHE A 34 -2.80 -4.72 16.71
N ARG A 35 -2.02 -4.27 17.69
CA ARG A 35 -0.75 -3.57 17.47
C ARG A 35 0.23 -4.40 16.64
N HIS A 36 0.31 -5.71 16.86
CA HIS A 36 1.24 -6.57 16.12
C HIS A 36 0.90 -6.66 14.63
N VAL A 37 -0.40 -6.66 14.27
CA VAL A 37 -0.86 -6.64 12.87
C VAL A 37 -0.50 -5.30 12.23
N ALA A 38 -0.83 -4.20 12.91
CA ALA A 38 -0.53 -2.85 12.42
C ALA A 38 0.98 -2.63 12.18
N VAL A 39 1.85 -3.16 13.05
CA VAL A 39 3.31 -3.09 12.87
C VAL A 39 3.74 -3.83 11.61
N ARG A 40 3.22 -5.03 11.36
CA ARG A 40 3.59 -5.82 10.16
C ARG A 40 3.19 -5.13 8.87
N PHE A 41 1.96 -4.62 8.81
CA PHE A 41 1.50 -3.88 7.63
C PHE A 41 2.29 -2.60 7.41
N ARG A 42 2.57 -1.82 8.46
CA ARG A 42 3.45 -0.65 8.35
C ARG A 42 4.81 -1.00 7.77
N GLU A 43 5.45 -2.05 8.30
CA GLU A 43 6.78 -2.48 7.85
C GLU A 43 6.77 -2.97 6.39
N ALA A 44 5.72 -3.69 5.99
CA ALA A 44 5.52 -4.09 4.60
C ALA A 44 5.36 -2.88 3.68
N HIS A 45 4.48 -1.94 4.02
CA HIS A 45 4.23 -0.74 3.21
C HIS A 45 5.46 0.17 3.11
N ASN A 46 6.21 0.36 4.20
CA ASN A 46 7.46 1.13 4.17
C ASN A 46 8.47 0.53 3.18
N LYS A 47 8.67 -0.79 3.25
CA LYS A 47 9.54 -1.54 2.34
C LYS A 47 9.01 -1.47 0.89
N HIS A 48 7.71 -1.62 0.68
CA HIS A 48 7.11 -1.57 -0.66
C HIS A 48 7.25 -0.17 -1.27
N ALA A 49 7.10 0.90 -0.48
CA ALA A 49 7.31 2.27 -0.94
C ALA A 49 8.76 2.49 -1.40
N ASP A 50 9.75 1.97 -0.66
CA ASP A 50 11.17 1.97 -1.08
C ASP A 50 11.38 1.28 -2.44
N GLN A 51 10.77 0.10 -2.61
CA GLN A 51 10.91 -0.70 -3.83
C GLN A 51 10.23 -0.04 -5.02
N LEU A 52 9.00 0.44 -4.85
CA LEU A 52 8.26 1.15 -5.90
C LEU A 52 8.98 2.42 -6.33
N ALA A 53 9.50 3.20 -5.39
CA ALA A 53 10.29 4.39 -5.70
C ALA A 53 11.54 4.05 -6.54
N ALA A 54 12.25 2.99 -6.17
CA ALA A 54 13.41 2.52 -6.92
C ALA A 54 13.04 2.07 -8.36
N ILE A 55 11.91 1.36 -8.52
CA ILE A 55 11.41 0.96 -9.84
C ILE A 55 11.05 2.20 -10.67
N ILE A 56 10.31 3.16 -10.13
CA ILE A 56 9.95 4.40 -10.83
C ILE A 56 11.20 5.13 -11.34
N THR A 57 12.22 5.29 -10.49
CA THR A 57 13.50 5.89 -10.89
C THR A 57 14.21 5.08 -11.98
N ALA A 58 14.20 3.75 -11.90
CA ALA A 58 14.83 2.87 -12.90
C ALA A 58 14.15 2.98 -14.28
N HIS A 59 12.85 3.28 -14.32
CA HIS A 59 12.10 3.53 -15.55
C HIS A 59 12.16 5.00 -16.02
N GLY A 60 12.90 5.86 -15.31
CA GLY A 60 13.12 7.27 -15.67
C GLY A 60 12.08 8.24 -15.13
N GLY A 61 11.22 7.81 -14.21
CA GLY A 61 10.30 8.67 -13.48
C GLY A 61 10.92 9.27 -12.22
N GLU A 62 10.21 10.23 -11.62
CA GLU A 62 10.56 10.83 -10.32
C GLU A 62 9.55 10.35 -9.28
N PRO A 63 9.94 9.54 -8.30
CA PRO A 63 9.00 8.97 -7.34
C PRO A 63 8.53 10.01 -6.32
N ASP A 64 7.22 10.19 -6.18
CA ASP A 64 6.67 10.98 -5.08
C ASP A 64 6.54 10.14 -3.80
N ARG A 65 7.58 10.18 -2.96
CA ARG A 65 7.64 9.45 -1.69
C ARG A 65 7.16 10.26 -0.48
N ASP A 66 7.12 11.59 -0.62
CA ASP A 66 6.71 12.50 0.45
C ASP A 66 5.20 12.80 0.40
N GLY A 67 4.47 12.25 -0.60
CA GLY A 67 3.10 12.66 -0.95
C GLY A 67 3.04 14.13 -1.39
N GLY A 68 4.15 14.63 -1.91
CA GLY A 68 4.63 15.99 -1.84
C GLY A 68 4.93 16.65 -3.17
N VAL A 69 4.36 16.25 -4.31
CA VAL A 69 4.18 17.16 -5.46
C VAL A 69 2.85 16.87 -6.15
N PHE A 70 1.89 17.78 -5.99
CA PHE A 70 0.49 17.67 -6.41
C PHE A 70 -0.30 16.60 -5.65
N SER A 71 -0.85 17.02 -4.52
CA SER A 71 -2.13 16.60 -3.95
C SER A 71 -3.13 16.11 -5.02
N MET A 72 -3.03 14.84 -5.42
CA MET A 72 -4.19 14.06 -5.85
C MET A 72 -4.89 13.68 -4.55
N VAL A 73 -5.79 14.54 -4.09
CA VAL A 73 -6.81 14.17 -3.11
C VAL A 73 -7.74 13.18 -3.82
N ASN A 74 -7.29 11.94 -4.02
CA ASN A 74 -8.15 10.91 -4.53
C ASN A 74 -9.03 10.42 -3.38
N ARG A 75 -10.29 10.14 -3.67
CA ARG A 75 -11.28 9.67 -2.67
C ARG A 75 -10.80 8.41 -1.90
N ALA A 76 -9.87 7.66 -2.49
CA ALA A 76 -9.21 6.50 -1.88
C ALA A 76 -8.39 6.83 -0.61
N VAL A 77 -7.68 7.97 -0.59
CA VAL A 77 -6.82 8.40 0.54
C VAL A 77 -7.66 8.78 1.76
N VAL A 78 -8.77 9.49 1.52
CA VAL A 78 -9.75 9.81 2.57
C VAL A 78 -10.46 8.54 3.06
N SER A 79 -10.66 7.54 2.19
CA SER A 79 -11.27 6.25 2.56
C SER A 79 -10.37 5.44 3.48
N LEU A 80 -9.05 5.36 3.22
CA LEU A 80 -8.11 4.70 4.14
C LEU A 80 -8.03 5.43 5.48
N ARG A 81 -7.88 6.76 5.51
CA ARG A 81 -7.83 7.50 6.80
C ARG A 81 -9.12 7.39 7.59
N SER A 82 -10.29 7.50 6.95
CA SER A 82 -11.59 7.35 7.62
C SER A 82 -11.80 5.96 8.21
N ALA A 83 -11.23 4.93 7.58
CA ALA A 83 -11.25 3.56 8.07
C ALA A 83 -10.46 3.34 9.37
N PHE A 84 -9.55 4.27 9.70
CA PHE A 84 -8.67 4.18 10.87
C PHE A 84 -9.00 5.17 11.99
N ASP A 85 -10.00 6.05 11.80
CA ASP A 85 -10.43 7.02 12.82
C ASP A 85 -11.31 6.40 13.92
N GLU A 86 -11.99 5.28 13.66
CA GLU A 86 -12.76 4.50 14.63
C GLU A 86 -12.24 3.05 14.70
N ILE A 87 -11.27 2.80 15.60
CA ILE A 87 -10.82 1.44 15.93
C ILE A 87 -11.93 0.78 16.78
N ASP A 88 -12.88 0.15 16.11
CA ASP A 88 -13.96 -0.65 16.71
C ASP A 88 -13.78 -2.15 16.38
N ALA A 89 -14.75 -2.98 16.78
CA ALA A 89 -14.71 -4.42 16.53
C ALA A 89 -14.63 -4.83 15.05
N ASN A 90 -14.81 -3.88 14.12
CA ASN A 90 -14.76 -4.09 12.68
C ASN A 90 -13.47 -3.54 12.03
N VAL A 91 -12.48 -3.11 12.81
CA VAL A 91 -11.20 -2.59 12.31
C VAL A 91 -10.53 -3.52 11.29
N MET A 92 -10.64 -4.84 11.47
CA MET A 92 -10.01 -5.83 10.59
C MET A 92 -10.66 -5.92 9.21
N LYS A 93 -11.98 -5.70 9.13
CA LYS A 93 -12.66 -5.61 7.82
C LYS A 93 -12.26 -4.32 7.11
N GLN A 94 -12.15 -3.22 7.84
CA GLN A 94 -11.75 -1.92 7.27
C GLN A 94 -10.29 -1.96 6.76
N VAL A 95 -9.41 -2.65 7.50
CA VAL A 95 -8.06 -3.01 7.03
C VAL A 95 -8.15 -3.80 5.73
N ALA A 96 -8.93 -4.88 5.67
CA ALA A 96 -9.05 -5.70 4.47
C ALA A 96 -9.56 -4.91 3.24
N ASP A 97 -10.59 -4.09 3.44
CA ASP A 97 -11.15 -3.23 2.38
C ASP A 97 -10.11 -2.20 1.89
N GLY A 98 -9.32 -1.62 2.80
CA GLY A 98 -8.25 -0.69 2.46
C GLY A 98 -7.09 -1.33 1.71
N GLU A 99 -6.65 -2.51 2.13
CA GLU A 99 -5.55 -3.26 1.50
C GLU A 99 -5.91 -3.77 0.10
N GLU A 100 -7.17 -4.14 -0.16
CA GLU A 100 -7.59 -4.59 -1.49
C GLU A 100 -7.34 -3.51 -2.55
N HIS A 101 -7.55 -2.23 -2.22
CA HIS A 101 -7.24 -1.12 -3.13
C HIS A 101 -5.75 -1.04 -3.51
N ILE A 102 -4.86 -1.35 -2.56
CA ILE A 102 -3.41 -1.36 -2.77
C ILE A 102 -3.01 -2.57 -3.62
N ILE A 103 -3.58 -3.74 -3.32
CA ILE A 103 -3.40 -4.99 -4.06
C ILE A 103 -3.85 -4.83 -5.52
N GLU A 104 -4.96 -4.13 -5.77
CA GLU A 104 -5.43 -3.81 -7.12
C GLU A 104 -4.48 -2.85 -7.84
N ALA A 105 -3.97 -1.82 -7.16
CA ALA A 105 -3.03 -0.86 -7.73
C ALA A 105 -1.69 -1.52 -8.11
N LEU A 106 -1.14 -2.36 -7.22
CA LEU A 106 0.03 -3.20 -7.52
C LEU A 106 -0.23 -4.13 -8.70
N GLY A 107 -1.45 -4.68 -8.81
CA GLY A 107 -1.86 -5.49 -9.96
C GLY A 107 -1.77 -4.71 -11.28
N LYS A 108 -2.33 -3.50 -11.33
CA LYS A 108 -2.30 -2.62 -12.50
C LYS A 108 -0.89 -2.18 -12.88
N ALA A 109 -0.06 -1.87 -11.88
CA ALA A 109 1.35 -1.55 -12.07
C ALA A 109 2.10 -2.76 -12.67
N GLY A 110 1.88 -3.96 -12.13
CA GLY A 110 2.43 -5.20 -12.67
C GLY A 110 1.99 -5.47 -14.11
N ASP A 111 0.72 -5.28 -14.44
CA ASP A 111 0.20 -5.46 -15.82
C ASP A 111 0.82 -4.49 -16.83
N SER A 112 1.37 -3.36 -16.35
CA SER A 112 1.98 -2.33 -17.18
C SER A 112 3.50 -2.49 -17.34
N LEU A 113 4.12 -3.40 -16.57
CA LEU A 113 5.56 -3.69 -16.63
C LEU A 113 5.89 -4.80 -17.63
N PRO A 114 7.03 -4.71 -18.33
CA PRO A 114 7.52 -5.83 -19.14
C PRO A 114 7.92 -7.01 -18.24
N GLU A 115 7.96 -8.22 -18.83
CA GLU A 115 8.48 -9.39 -18.14
C GLU A 115 9.92 -9.15 -17.66
N GLY A 116 10.17 -9.46 -16.39
CA GLY A 116 11.50 -9.26 -15.81
C GLY A 116 11.45 -9.11 -14.29
N ARG A 117 12.55 -8.57 -13.77
CA ARG A 117 12.77 -8.40 -12.34
C ARG A 117 11.72 -7.48 -11.70
N ASP A 118 11.45 -6.32 -12.28
CA ASP A 118 10.55 -5.33 -11.67
C ASP A 118 9.11 -5.85 -11.58
N LEU A 119 8.63 -6.56 -12.63
CA LEU A 119 7.35 -7.25 -12.59
C LEU A 119 7.31 -8.28 -11.45
N ALA A 120 8.37 -9.09 -11.30
CA ALA A 120 8.44 -10.08 -10.24
C ALA A 120 8.44 -9.44 -8.85
N GLU A 121 9.13 -8.31 -8.66
CA GLU A 121 9.13 -7.55 -7.42
C GLU A 121 7.71 -7.01 -7.10
N VAL A 122 7.01 -6.40 -8.06
CA VAL A 122 5.64 -5.92 -7.86
C VAL A 122 4.66 -7.05 -7.52
N ARG A 123 4.78 -8.20 -8.18
CA ARG A 123 3.95 -9.37 -7.85
C ARG A 123 4.26 -9.96 -6.48
N ALA A 124 5.52 -9.92 -6.06
CA ALA A 124 5.91 -10.34 -4.72
C ALA A 124 5.28 -9.43 -3.65
N MET A 125 5.28 -8.11 -3.85
CA MET A 125 4.59 -7.17 -2.96
C MET A 125 3.09 -7.48 -2.86
N GLN A 126 2.44 -7.73 -4.00
CA GLN A 126 1.03 -8.10 -4.05
C GLN A 126 0.72 -9.41 -3.29
N ALA A 127 1.61 -10.40 -3.38
CA ALA A 127 1.46 -11.66 -2.66
C ALA A 127 1.68 -11.48 -1.15
N GLU A 128 2.68 -10.70 -0.75
CA GLU A 128 2.98 -10.40 0.66
C GLU A 128 1.78 -9.75 1.36
N LEU A 129 1.09 -8.79 0.73
CA LEU A 129 -0.11 -8.17 1.32
C LEU A 129 -1.28 -9.16 1.45
N ARG A 130 -1.48 -10.04 0.46
CA ARG A 130 -2.51 -11.09 0.55
C ARG A 130 -2.23 -12.07 1.69
N ASP A 131 -0.98 -12.46 1.87
CA ASP A 131 -0.57 -13.35 2.95
C ASP A 131 -0.78 -12.67 4.31
N LEU A 132 -0.39 -11.40 4.45
CA LEU A 132 -0.64 -10.61 5.68
C LEU A 132 -2.13 -10.49 6.00
N LEU A 133 -2.98 -10.31 4.98
CA LEU A 133 -4.43 -10.28 5.16
C LEU A 133 -4.98 -11.63 5.63
N ASN A 134 -4.52 -12.74 5.05
CA ASN A 134 -4.97 -14.08 5.43
C ASN A 134 -4.54 -14.47 6.85
N ASP A 135 -3.38 -14.00 7.29
CA ASP A 135 -2.84 -14.24 8.63
C ASP A 135 -3.47 -13.33 9.70
N ALA A 136 -4.26 -12.34 9.29
CA ALA A 136 -4.85 -11.38 10.21
C ALA A 136 -6.07 -11.96 10.96
N PRO A 137 -6.19 -11.73 12.28
CA PRO A 137 -7.30 -12.26 13.07
C PRO A 137 -8.66 -11.71 12.61
N GLY A 138 -9.69 -12.56 12.57
CA GLY A 138 -11.06 -12.16 12.21
C GLY A 138 -11.46 -12.37 10.74
N GLN A 139 -10.60 -13.01 9.93
CA GLN A 139 -10.87 -13.37 8.52
C GLN A 139 -11.55 -14.76 8.36
N HIS A 140 -12.09 -15.33 9.45
CA HIS A 140 -12.74 -16.66 9.50
C HIS A 140 -14.13 -16.60 10.15
#